data_AF-A0A077WJU9-F1
#
_entry.id   AF-A0A077WJU9-F1
#
_cell.length_a   1.000
_cell.length_b   1.000
_cell.length_c   1.000
_cell.angle_alpha   90.00
_cell.angle_beta   90.00
_cell.angle_gamma   90.00
#
_symmetry.space_group_name_H-M   'P 1'
#
loop_
_entity.id
_entity.type
_entity.pdbx_description
1 polymer ?
#
loop_
_entity_poly.entity_id
_entity_poly.type
_entity_poly.pdbx_seq_one_letter_code
_entity_poly.pdbx_strand_id
1 'polypeptide(L)'
;MEPSTPTSLSSSSSPTVPPLRTGLSRSVAFVKSSGNTRSLSLPPPSTSSGDDIANLYRSIVSSTSSSPSSEPAPTNIPIEDSDASFCAECNKQIPESTMKEHIQTMAHMVSAEYMRSVDFLTLNQSNVGFRMMQTQGWQYEEGLGALGEGRRHPVATVLKKDRSGIGHKHEPKRVTHLTRDIEQNFKKELPQQPSGKQLARKARRESKKRVAMLRYMNE
;
A
#
# COMPACT_ATOMS: atom_id res chain seq x y z
N MET A 1 16.81 -2.25 -66.59
CA MET A 1 17.72 -1.10 -66.59
C MET A 1 17.36 -0.25 -65.38
N GLU A 2 18.07 -0.48 -64.28
CA GLU A 2 18.36 0.50 -63.21
C GLU A 2 18.90 1.81 -63.83
N PRO A 3 18.79 3.00 -63.20
CA PRO A 3 19.35 3.22 -61.85
C PRO A 3 18.63 4.19 -60.88
N SER A 4 18.65 3.80 -59.61
CA SER A 4 19.26 4.53 -58.46
C SER A 4 19.02 6.05 -58.28
N THR A 5 18.46 6.46 -57.15
CA THR A 5 19.16 7.31 -56.15
C THR A 5 18.35 7.43 -54.82
N PRO A 6 19.03 7.44 -53.66
CA PRO A 6 18.42 7.58 -52.34
C PRO A 6 18.43 9.03 -51.83
N THR A 7 17.31 9.50 -51.27
CA THR A 7 17.24 10.80 -50.59
C THR A 7 17.76 10.70 -49.16
N SER A 8 18.69 11.61 -48.87
CA SER A 8 19.53 11.76 -47.70
C SER A 8 18.82 11.93 -46.35
N LEU A 9 19.43 11.32 -45.33
CA LEU A 9 19.26 11.56 -43.90
C LEU A 9 19.39 13.05 -43.56
N SER A 10 18.35 13.65 -42.97
CA SER A 10 18.45 14.96 -42.32
C SER A 10 18.79 14.77 -40.84
N SER A 11 19.98 15.27 -40.51
CA SER A 11 20.64 15.33 -39.22
C SER A 11 19.81 15.93 -38.08
N SER A 12 20.03 15.31 -36.91
CA SER A 12 19.70 15.73 -35.55
C SER A 12 19.75 17.24 -35.28
N SER A 13 18.70 17.76 -34.63
CA SER A 13 18.83 18.87 -33.69
C SER A 13 18.22 18.44 -32.35
N SER A 14 19.09 18.17 -31.38
CA SER A 14 18.70 17.89 -30.00
C SER A 14 18.14 19.17 -29.36
N PRO A 15 17.02 19.12 -28.62
CA PRO A 15 16.57 20.27 -27.86
C PRO A 15 17.57 20.56 -26.73
N THR A 16 18.10 21.78 -26.73
CA THR A 16 18.99 22.30 -25.69
C THR A 16 18.21 22.40 -24.38
N VAL A 17 18.55 21.55 -23.41
CA VAL A 17 17.99 21.59 -22.05
C VAL A 17 18.67 22.73 -21.29
N PRO A 18 17.93 23.68 -20.68
CA PRO A 18 18.53 24.73 -19.86
C PRO A 18 19.17 24.13 -18.60
N PRO A 19 20.30 24.67 -18.11
CA PRO A 19 20.97 24.12 -16.94
C PRO A 19 20.07 24.22 -15.71
N LEU A 20 19.93 23.10 -14.99
CA LEU A 20 19.28 23.06 -13.70
C LEU A 20 20.01 24.02 -12.75
N ARG A 21 19.26 24.96 -12.16
CA ARG A 21 19.74 25.83 -11.08
C ARG A 21 20.38 24.97 -10.00
N THR A 22 21.67 25.17 -9.78
CA THR A 22 22.41 24.54 -8.68
C THR A 22 21.80 24.99 -7.36
N GLY A 23 21.00 24.10 -6.76
CA GLY A 23 20.59 24.22 -5.36
C GLY A 23 21.83 24.22 -4.48
N LEU A 24 21.80 24.98 -3.40
CA LEU A 24 22.90 25.19 -2.46
C LEU A 24 23.57 23.87 -2.06
N SER A 25 24.78 23.62 -2.57
CA SER A 25 25.68 22.58 -2.07
C SER A 25 26.38 23.07 -0.81
N ARG A 26 25.65 23.14 0.30
CA ARG A 26 26.31 23.16 1.61
C ARG A 26 26.51 21.72 2.06
N SER A 27 27.76 21.25 1.99
CA SER A 27 28.14 19.95 2.55
C SER A 27 27.89 19.97 4.06
N VAL A 28 27.13 19.01 4.57
CA VAL A 28 26.97 18.80 6.00
C VAL A 28 28.30 18.24 6.54
N ALA A 29 28.95 18.97 7.45
CA ALA A 29 30.13 18.47 8.13
C ALA A 29 29.71 17.44 9.18
N PHE A 30 30.08 16.18 8.96
CA PHE A 30 29.88 15.12 9.95
C PHE A 30 30.87 15.31 11.09
N VAL A 31 30.38 15.76 12.24
CA VAL A 31 31.17 15.82 13.49
C VAL A 31 31.09 14.46 14.16
N LYS A 32 32.24 13.92 14.58
CA LYS A 32 32.33 12.67 15.33
C LYS A 32 31.57 12.83 16.65
N SER A 33 30.58 11.96 16.89
CA SER A 33 29.79 11.97 18.12
C SER A 33 30.71 11.86 19.34
N SER A 34 30.76 12.91 20.15
CA SER A 34 31.46 12.91 21.42
C SER A 34 30.72 12.00 22.40
N GLY A 35 31.14 10.74 22.44
CA GLY A 35 31.36 9.96 23.66
C GLY A 35 30.24 9.81 24.69
N ASN A 36 28.98 10.13 24.41
CA ASN A 36 27.90 9.83 25.35
C ASN A 36 27.23 8.51 24.99
N THR A 37 27.96 7.42 25.18
CA THR A 37 27.35 6.10 25.34
C THR A 37 26.52 6.16 26.61
N ARG A 38 25.21 6.44 26.49
CA ARG A 38 24.26 5.98 27.49
C ARG A 38 24.39 4.47 27.50
N SER A 39 25.16 3.95 28.45
CA SER A 39 25.25 2.53 28.74
C SER A 39 23.87 2.10 29.26
N LEU A 40 22.99 1.74 28.34
CA LEU A 40 22.03 0.69 28.63
C LEU A 40 22.91 -0.52 28.92
N SER A 41 22.99 -0.89 30.19
CA SER A 41 23.63 -2.13 30.63
C SER A 41 22.85 -3.29 30.02
N LEU A 42 23.14 -3.59 28.76
CA LEU A 42 22.90 -4.91 28.21
C LEU A 42 23.79 -5.86 29.00
N PRO A 43 23.27 -7.03 29.43
CA PRO A 43 24.13 -8.07 29.98
C PRO A 43 25.26 -8.36 28.97
N PRO A 44 26.47 -8.68 29.44
CA PRO A 44 27.58 -9.00 28.54
C PRO A 44 27.10 -10.07 27.55
N PRO A 45 27.48 -9.99 26.25
CA PRO A 45 27.30 -11.14 25.38
C PRO A 45 28.09 -12.27 26.04
N SER A 46 27.39 -13.25 26.58
CA SER A 46 28.02 -14.52 26.94
C SER A 46 28.80 -14.94 25.71
N THR A 47 30.10 -15.07 25.83
CA THR A 47 30.97 -15.57 24.76
C THR A 47 30.72 -17.08 24.62
N SER A 48 29.48 -17.46 24.31
CA SER A 48 29.17 -18.80 23.85
C SER A 48 29.77 -18.90 22.45
N SER A 49 30.67 -19.87 22.29
CA SER A 49 31.26 -20.19 20.99
C SER A 49 30.14 -20.37 19.97
N GLY A 50 30.40 -20.07 18.69
CA GLY A 50 29.40 -20.29 17.63
C GLY A 50 28.81 -21.71 17.67
N ASP A 51 29.64 -22.68 18.08
CA ASP A 51 29.23 -24.08 18.29
C ASP A 51 28.27 -24.26 19.48
N ASP A 52 28.44 -23.52 20.57
CA ASP A 52 27.56 -23.59 21.74
C ASP A 52 26.16 -23.04 21.41
N ILE A 53 26.13 -21.95 20.64
CA ILE A 53 24.88 -21.35 20.14
C ILE A 53 24.20 -22.31 19.16
N ALA A 54 24.97 -22.96 18.28
CA ALA A 54 24.44 -23.94 17.34
C ALA A 54 23.86 -25.18 18.05
N ASN A 55 24.50 -25.65 19.12
CA ASN A 55 24.02 -26.77 19.92
C ASN A 55 22.73 -26.43 20.68
N LEU A 56 22.62 -25.22 21.23
CA LEU A 56 21.38 -24.71 21.83
C LEU A 56 20.23 -24.63 20.81
N TYR A 57 20.52 -24.13 19.60
CA TYR A 57 19.49 -24.02 18.56
C TYR A 57 19.01 -25.42 18.10
N ARG A 58 19.94 -26.37 17.95
CA ARG A 58 19.61 -27.79 17.68
C ARG A 58 18.76 -28.38 18.78
N SER A 59 19.07 -28.15 20.06
CA SER A 59 18.31 -28.72 21.17
C SER A 59 16.88 -28.21 21.18
N ILE A 60 16.63 -26.92 20.94
CA ILE A 60 15.27 -26.36 20.93
C ILE A 60 14.42 -26.97 19.82
N VAL A 61 14.96 -27.06 18.60
CA VAL A 61 14.24 -27.62 17.44
C VAL A 61 13.99 -29.12 17.61
N SER A 62 14.96 -29.86 18.16
CA SER A 62 14.80 -31.29 18.46
C SER A 62 13.89 -31.57 19.67
N SER A 63 13.81 -30.67 20.65
CA SER A 63 12.88 -30.79 21.78
C SER A 63 11.43 -30.50 21.38
N THR A 64 11.21 -29.64 20.39
CA THR A 64 9.84 -29.41 19.86
C THR A 64 9.28 -30.59 19.08
N SER A 65 10.13 -31.53 18.63
CA SER A 65 9.70 -32.83 18.08
C SER A 65 9.41 -33.89 19.14
N SER A 66 9.65 -33.63 20.43
CA SER A 66 9.34 -34.54 21.53
C SER A 66 8.19 -34.01 22.39
N SER A 67 6.97 -34.08 21.85
CA SER A 67 5.77 -34.30 22.68
C SER A 67 5.17 -35.66 22.29
N PRO A 68 4.65 -36.44 23.25
CA PRO A 68 4.50 -37.88 23.10
C PRO A 68 3.24 -38.21 22.31
N SER A 69 3.41 -38.53 21.03
CA SER A 69 2.57 -39.53 20.39
C SER A 69 3.49 -40.70 20.08
N SER A 70 3.23 -41.81 20.76
CA SER A 70 3.99 -43.06 20.74
C SER A 70 4.24 -43.56 19.31
N GLU A 71 5.52 -43.64 18.94
CA GLU A 71 6.01 -44.61 17.93
C GLU A 71 6.89 -45.67 18.61
N PRO A 72 6.65 -46.97 18.36
CA PRO A 72 7.54 -48.05 18.75
C PRO A 72 8.72 -48.22 17.78
N ALA A 73 9.81 -48.78 18.32
CA ALA A 73 11.06 -49.15 17.66
C ALA A 73 10.90 -49.98 16.35
N PRO A 74 11.93 -50.03 15.47
CA PRO A 74 11.76 -50.53 14.12
C PRO A 74 11.67 -52.06 14.09
N THR A 75 10.45 -52.56 14.12
CA THR A 75 10.12 -53.91 13.65
C THR A 75 9.81 -53.85 12.17
N ASN A 76 10.58 -54.62 11.41
CA ASN A 76 10.41 -54.96 10.02
C ASN A 76 8.96 -55.41 9.73
N ILE A 77 8.13 -54.50 9.20
CA ILE A 77 6.80 -54.74 8.65
C ILE A 77 6.71 -53.90 7.37
N PRO A 78 6.31 -54.46 6.21
CA PRO A 78 6.16 -53.70 4.97
C PRO A 78 5.05 -52.65 5.16
N ILE A 79 5.42 -51.37 5.16
CA ILE A 79 4.48 -50.25 5.16
C ILE A 79 4.21 -49.92 3.70
N GLU A 80 2.95 -50.05 3.29
CA GLU A 80 2.48 -49.53 2.01
C GLU A 80 2.51 -47.99 2.05
N ASP A 81 3.64 -47.43 1.63
CA ASP A 81 3.80 -46.02 1.31
C ASP A 81 3.19 -45.75 -0.08
N SER A 82 2.01 -45.15 -0.16
CA SER A 82 1.46 -44.75 -1.48
C SER A 82 0.91 -43.34 -1.62
N ASP A 83 0.87 -42.51 -0.57
CA ASP A 83 0.12 -41.24 -0.67
C ASP A 83 0.98 -40.01 -0.31
N ALA A 84 2.23 -39.96 -0.79
CA ALA A 84 3.08 -38.77 -0.71
C ALA A 84 3.02 -37.97 -2.02
N SER A 85 2.62 -36.70 -1.93
CA SER A 85 2.55 -35.77 -3.06
C SER A 85 3.76 -34.83 -3.08
N PHE A 86 4.33 -34.61 -4.26
CA PHE A 86 5.50 -33.73 -4.42
C PHE A 86 5.09 -32.27 -4.60
N CYS A 87 5.68 -31.37 -3.83
CA CYS A 87 5.53 -29.93 -4.02
C CYS A 87 6.64 -29.36 -4.91
N ALA A 88 6.27 -28.83 -6.09
CA ALA A 88 7.22 -28.26 -7.04
C ALA A 88 7.87 -26.94 -6.55
N GLU A 89 7.17 -26.16 -5.74
CA GLU A 89 7.63 -24.85 -5.25
C GLU A 89 8.65 -24.99 -4.11
N CYS A 90 8.47 -26.00 -3.25
CA CYS A 90 9.38 -26.27 -2.13
C CYS A 90 10.39 -27.39 -2.41
N ASN A 91 10.24 -28.11 -3.52
CA ASN A 91 11.07 -29.25 -3.93
C ASN A 91 11.20 -30.33 -2.83
N LYS A 92 10.07 -30.69 -2.19
CA LYS A 92 10.00 -31.66 -1.09
C LYS A 92 8.82 -32.61 -1.29
N GLN A 93 8.97 -33.85 -0.82
CA GLN A 93 7.87 -34.82 -0.74
C GLN A 93 7.09 -34.57 0.55
N ILE A 94 5.77 -34.47 0.43
CA ILE A 94 4.87 -34.09 1.51
C ILE A 94 3.71 -35.08 1.51
N PRO A 95 3.37 -35.69 2.66
CA PRO A 95 2.24 -36.62 2.69
C PRO A 95 0.95 -35.89 2.31
N GLU A 96 0.10 -36.52 1.49
CA GLU A 96 -1.10 -35.91 0.93
C GLU A 96 -2.03 -35.35 2.01
N SER A 97 -2.11 -36.03 3.16
CA SER A 97 -2.84 -35.57 4.36
C SER A 97 -2.41 -34.17 4.82
N THR A 98 -1.12 -33.86 4.74
CA THR A 98 -0.52 -32.59 5.21
C THR A 98 -0.30 -31.57 4.11
N MET A 99 -0.58 -31.91 2.84
CA MET A 99 -0.35 -31.02 1.69
C MET A 99 -1.13 -29.70 1.83
N LYS A 100 -2.35 -29.73 2.36
CA LYS A 100 -3.15 -28.51 2.60
C LYS A 100 -2.53 -27.61 3.67
N GLU A 101 -2.03 -28.19 4.75
CA GLU A 101 -1.37 -27.45 5.83
C GLU A 101 -0.04 -26.87 5.34
N HIS A 102 0.72 -27.66 4.56
CA HIS A 102 1.93 -27.21 3.90
C HIS A 102 1.71 -25.95 3.07
N ILE A 103 0.71 -25.95 2.17
CA ILE A 103 0.42 -24.82 1.26
C ILE A 103 0.07 -23.55 2.04
N GLN A 104 -0.59 -23.69 3.19
CA GLN A 104 -1.01 -22.56 4.04
C GLN A 104 0.12 -22.04 4.94
N THR A 105 1.23 -22.76 5.08
CA THR A 105 2.35 -22.29 5.89
C THR A 105 2.97 -21.04 5.27
N MET A 106 3.39 -20.10 6.12
CA MET A 106 4.09 -18.89 5.67
C MET A 106 5.37 -19.23 4.89
N ALA A 107 6.04 -20.34 5.22
CA ALA A 107 7.22 -20.79 4.50
C ALA A 107 6.90 -21.11 3.03
N HIS A 108 5.83 -21.87 2.78
CA HIS A 108 5.37 -22.16 1.42
C HIS A 108 4.89 -20.89 0.72
N MET A 109 4.06 -20.06 1.36
CA MET A 109 3.53 -18.82 0.77
C MET A 109 4.61 -17.80 0.39
N VAL A 110 5.76 -17.83 1.06
CA VAL A 110 6.91 -16.94 0.76
C VAL A 110 7.82 -17.55 -0.30
N SER A 111 8.00 -18.88 -0.32
CA SER A 111 8.80 -19.56 -1.35
C SER A 111 8.08 -19.66 -2.69
N ALA A 112 6.77 -19.88 -2.65
CA ALA A 112 5.89 -19.72 -3.78
C ALA A 112 5.82 -18.22 -4.08
N GLU A 113 5.96 -17.82 -5.33
CA GLU A 113 5.69 -16.44 -5.76
C GLU A 113 4.18 -16.10 -5.69
N TYR A 114 3.48 -16.57 -4.66
CA TYR A 114 2.06 -16.33 -4.38
C TYR A 114 1.76 -14.87 -4.02
N MET A 115 2.78 -14.02 -3.97
CA MET A 115 2.61 -12.57 -4.07
C MET A 115 2.36 -12.14 -5.52
N ARG A 116 1.52 -12.87 -6.29
CA ARG A 116 0.85 -12.23 -7.42
C ARG A 116 0.02 -11.11 -6.79
N SER A 117 0.39 -9.87 -7.09
CA SER A 117 -0.34 -8.70 -6.59
C SER A 117 -1.81 -8.92 -6.88
N VAL A 118 -2.61 -9.14 -5.84
CA VAL A 118 -4.05 -9.30 -5.99
C VAL A 118 -4.54 -8.04 -6.71
N ASP A 119 -5.08 -8.22 -7.92
CA ASP A 119 -5.65 -7.09 -8.61
C ASP A 119 -6.80 -6.57 -7.74
N PHE A 120 -6.72 -5.29 -7.37
CA PHE A 120 -7.73 -4.65 -6.54
C PHE A 120 -8.99 -4.31 -7.34
N LEU A 121 -8.91 -4.32 -8.66
CA LEU A 121 -10.11 -4.46 -9.47
C LEU A 121 -10.54 -5.92 -9.37
N THR A 122 -11.80 -6.11 -8.97
CA THR A 122 -12.50 -7.38 -9.07
C THR A 122 -13.85 -7.08 -9.70
N LEU A 123 -13.90 -7.05 -11.04
CA LEU A 123 -15.18 -6.91 -11.74
C LEU A 123 -15.86 -8.27 -11.80
N ASN A 124 -17.00 -8.40 -11.12
CA ASN A 124 -17.78 -9.62 -11.15
C ASN A 124 -18.43 -9.83 -12.52
N GLN A 125 -18.47 -11.08 -12.98
CA GLN A 125 -19.12 -11.51 -14.23
C GLN A 125 -20.64 -11.23 -14.27
N SER A 126 -21.26 -11.02 -13.10
CA SER A 126 -22.66 -10.62 -12.97
C SER A 126 -22.92 -9.18 -13.41
N ASN A 127 -21.88 -8.33 -13.45
CA ASN A 127 -22.02 -6.94 -13.86
C ASN A 127 -22.34 -6.86 -15.37
N VAL A 128 -23.45 -6.19 -15.70
CA VAL A 128 -23.92 -6.03 -17.09
C VAL A 128 -22.88 -5.32 -17.96
N GLY A 129 -22.23 -4.29 -17.43
CA GLY A 129 -21.18 -3.56 -18.16
C GLY A 129 -19.96 -4.42 -18.43
N PHE A 130 -19.56 -5.27 -17.48
CA PHE A 130 -18.47 -6.22 -17.65
C PHE A 130 -18.78 -7.22 -18.79
N ARG A 131 -19.98 -7.80 -18.77
CA ARG A 131 -20.43 -8.72 -19.83
C ARG A 131 -20.46 -8.04 -21.19
N MET A 132 -20.98 -6.81 -21.25
CA MET A 132 -21.04 -6.05 -22.49
C MET A 132 -19.62 -5.80 -23.07
N MET A 133 -18.66 -5.41 -22.24
CA MET A 133 -17.27 -5.21 -22.69
C MET A 133 -16.65 -6.52 -23.17
N GLN A 134 -16.83 -7.63 -22.43
CA GLN A 134 -16.35 -8.94 -22.88
C GLN A 134 -16.95 -9.37 -24.22
N THR A 135 -18.25 -9.14 -24.44
CA THR A 135 -18.90 -9.47 -25.73
C THR A 135 -18.34 -8.67 -26.91
N GLN A 136 -17.77 -7.49 -26.65
CA GLN A 136 -17.10 -6.66 -27.65
C GLN A 136 -15.61 -7.04 -27.84
N GLY A 137 -15.15 -8.11 -27.20
CA GLY A 137 -13.79 -8.62 -27.33
C GLY A 137 -12.79 -8.06 -26.31
N TRP A 138 -13.22 -7.25 -25.34
CA TRP A 138 -12.33 -6.76 -24.29
C TRP A 138 -11.96 -7.86 -23.29
N GLN A 139 -10.67 -7.97 -22.97
CA GLN A 139 -10.13 -8.92 -22.00
C GLN A 139 -9.88 -8.23 -20.66
N TYR A 140 -10.22 -8.90 -19.55
CA TYR A 140 -10.12 -8.33 -18.22
C TYR A 140 -8.69 -8.00 -17.79
N GLU A 141 -7.73 -8.81 -18.24
CA GLU A 141 -6.32 -8.62 -17.87
C GLU A 141 -5.66 -7.46 -18.63
N GLU A 142 -6.31 -6.95 -19.68
CA GLU A 142 -5.76 -5.97 -20.60
C GLU A 142 -6.44 -4.59 -20.49
N GLY A 143 -5.69 -3.57 -20.93
CA GLY A 143 -6.22 -2.24 -21.14
C GLY A 143 -7.25 -2.16 -22.28
N LEU A 144 -7.98 -1.05 -22.36
CA LEU A 144 -8.77 -0.74 -23.54
C LEU A 144 -7.87 -0.21 -24.68
N GLY A 145 -8.31 -0.30 -25.93
CA GLY A 145 -7.55 0.20 -27.10
C GLY A 145 -7.09 -0.94 -28.01
N ALA A 146 -6.62 -0.59 -29.22
CA ALA A 146 -6.32 -1.58 -30.27
C ALA A 146 -5.23 -2.58 -29.87
N LEU A 147 -4.27 -2.14 -29.05
CA LEU A 147 -3.18 -2.96 -28.51
C LEU A 147 -3.25 -3.09 -26.98
N GLY A 148 -4.42 -2.79 -26.37
CA GLY A 148 -4.56 -2.78 -24.92
C GLY A 148 -3.76 -1.67 -24.21
N GLU A 149 -3.46 -0.56 -24.90
CA GLU A 149 -2.65 0.56 -24.42
C GLU A 149 -3.29 1.39 -23.29
N GLY A 150 -4.60 1.27 -23.13
CA GLY A 150 -5.39 1.99 -22.15
C GLY A 150 -5.06 1.54 -20.73
N ARG A 151 -5.23 2.45 -19.77
CA ARG A 151 -5.01 2.10 -18.36
C ARG A 151 -6.12 1.16 -17.88
N ARG A 152 -5.73 -0.01 -17.36
CA ARG A 152 -6.64 -0.99 -16.73
C ARG A 152 -7.30 -0.43 -15.47
N HIS A 153 -6.52 0.23 -14.61
CA HIS A 153 -7.02 0.75 -13.35
C HIS A 153 -7.60 2.17 -13.43
N PRO A 154 -8.60 2.53 -12.61
CA PRO A 154 -9.09 3.90 -12.52
C PRO A 154 -7.99 4.91 -12.12
N VAL A 155 -8.13 6.17 -12.54
CA VAL A 155 -7.22 7.23 -12.07
C VAL A 155 -7.39 7.39 -10.57
N ALA A 156 -6.29 7.48 -9.83
CA ALA A 156 -6.37 7.87 -8.44
C ALA A 156 -6.83 9.34 -8.30
N THR A 157 -8.01 9.54 -7.70
CA THR A 157 -8.57 10.87 -7.41
C THR A 157 -8.34 11.27 -5.94
N VAL A 158 -8.28 12.57 -5.70
CA VAL A 158 -8.15 13.15 -4.35
C VAL A 158 -9.31 14.11 -4.13
N LEU A 159 -10.02 13.95 -3.01
CA LEU A 159 -11.07 14.89 -2.63
C LEU A 159 -10.43 16.12 -2.03
N LYS A 160 -10.57 17.26 -2.71
CA LYS A 160 -10.18 18.55 -2.18
C LYS A 160 -11.13 18.93 -1.05
N LYS A 161 -10.60 19.11 0.17
CA LYS A 161 -11.38 19.49 1.36
C LYS A 161 -11.15 20.95 1.77
N ASP A 162 -10.15 21.57 1.19
CA ASP A 162 -9.65 22.89 1.55
C ASP A 162 -10.01 23.93 0.49
N ARG A 163 -10.03 25.19 0.91
CA ARG A 163 -10.31 26.35 0.03
C ARG A 163 -9.03 26.96 -0.55
N SER A 164 -7.89 26.28 -0.45
CA SER A 164 -6.61 26.78 -0.91
C SER A 164 -6.56 26.90 -2.44
N GLY A 165 -5.70 27.79 -2.96
CA GLY A 165 -5.47 27.95 -4.39
C GLY A 165 -4.70 26.77 -5.00
N ILE A 166 -4.76 26.65 -6.33
CA ILE A 166 -3.94 25.69 -7.08
C ILE A 166 -2.46 26.00 -6.81
N GLY A 167 -1.66 24.97 -6.50
CA GLY A 167 -0.22 25.11 -6.21
C GLY A 167 0.13 25.15 -4.72
N HIS A 168 -0.86 25.12 -3.83
CA HIS A 168 -0.61 24.86 -2.41
C HIS A 168 -0.03 23.43 -2.22
N LYS A 169 0.90 23.26 -1.28
CA LYS A 169 1.48 21.94 -1.02
C LYS A 169 0.40 21.05 -0.41
N HIS A 170 0.04 20.00 -1.12
CA HIS A 170 -0.93 19.02 -0.66
C HIS A 170 -0.24 17.72 -0.23
N GLU A 171 -0.88 17.00 0.68
CA GLU A 171 -0.54 15.62 1.03
C GLU A 171 -0.62 14.69 -0.21
N PRO A 172 0.11 13.55 -0.21
CA PRO A 172 0.20 12.67 -1.37
C PRO A 172 -1.15 12.12 -1.83
N LYS A 173 -1.29 11.97 -3.16
CA LYS A 173 -2.53 11.57 -3.81
C LYS A 173 -2.89 10.11 -3.52
N ARG A 174 -4.05 9.87 -2.89
CA ARG A 174 -4.63 8.53 -2.69
C ARG A 174 -6.14 8.57 -2.89
N VAL A 175 -6.70 7.53 -3.52
CA VAL A 175 -8.15 7.31 -3.55
C VAL A 175 -8.58 6.89 -2.16
N THR A 176 -9.03 7.84 -1.35
CA THR A 176 -9.43 7.57 0.05
C THR A 176 -10.92 7.72 0.28
N HIS A 177 -11.73 7.90 -0.78
CA HIS A 177 -13.12 8.31 -0.63
C HIS A 177 -14.09 7.39 -1.36
N LEU A 178 -15.07 6.91 -0.61
CA LEU A 178 -16.26 6.27 -1.14
C LEU A 178 -17.30 7.35 -1.47
N THR A 179 -18.32 7.02 -2.27
CA THR A 179 -19.40 7.96 -2.67
C THR A 179 -19.99 8.71 -1.47
N ARG A 180 -20.15 8.04 -0.32
CA ARG A 180 -20.62 8.64 0.94
C ARG A 180 -19.73 9.78 1.45
N ASP A 181 -18.41 9.68 1.28
CA ASP A 181 -17.46 10.66 1.81
C ASP A 181 -17.48 11.92 0.95
N ILE A 182 -17.75 11.76 -0.35
CA ILE A 182 -17.98 12.84 -1.30
C ILE A 182 -19.24 13.60 -0.87
N GLU A 183 -20.37 12.91 -0.69
CA GLU A 183 -21.65 13.52 -0.27
C GLU A 183 -21.57 14.26 1.07
N GLN A 184 -20.86 13.69 2.05
CA GLN A 184 -20.68 14.34 3.36
C GLN A 184 -19.88 15.64 3.26
N ASN A 185 -18.94 15.74 2.32
CA ASN A 185 -18.16 16.96 2.11
C ASN A 185 -19.05 18.08 1.55
N PHE A 186 -19.88 17.76 0.54
CA PHE A 186 -20.87 18.70 0.01
C PHE A 186 -21.85 19.21 1.07
N LYS A 187 -22.28 18.35 2.00
CA LYS A 187 -23.20 18.74 3.09
C LYS A 187 -22.59 19.67 4.14
N LYS A 188 -21.26 19.65 4.33
CA LYS A 188 -20.55 20.51 5.31
C LYS A 188 -20.31 21.94 4.81
N GLU A 189 -20.27 22.14 3.49
CA GLU A 189 -19.95 23.42 2.85
C GLU A 189 -21.13 24.40 2.78
N LEU A 190 -22.38 23.97 3.00
CA LEU A 190 -23.52 24.88 3.09
C LEU A 190 -23.55 25.54 4.47
N PRO A 191 -23.24 26.85 4.60
CA PRO A 191 -23.45 27.55 5.86
C PRO A 191 -24.94 27.46 6.15
N GLN A 192 -25.33 26.78 7.23
CA GLN A 192 -26.72 26.82 7.67
C GLN A 192 -27.03 28.27 8.03
N GLN A 193 -27.75 28.95 7.13
CA GLN A 193 -28.22 30.30 7.39
C GLN A 193 -29.02 30.26 8.70
N PRO A 194 -28.71 31.14 9.68
CA PRO A 194 -29.41 31.12 10.95
C PRO A 194 -30.90 31.29 10.68
N SER A 195 -31.73 30.44 11.30
CA SER A 195 -33.18 30.53 11.18
C SER A 195 -33.65 31.97 11.45
N GLY A 196 -34.66 32.45 10.70
CA GLY A 196 -35.18 33.82 10.86
C GLY A 196 -35.55 34.17 12.31
N LYS A 197 -35.96 33.18 13.11
CA LYS A 197 -36.24 33.34 14.54
C LYS A 197 -34.98 33.66 15.36
N GLN A 198 -33.84 33.07 15.01
CA GLN A 198 -32.54 33.34 15.64
C GLN A 198 -32.00 34.73 15.27
N LEU A 199 -32.12 35.12 13.99
CA LEU A 199 -31.79 36.47 13.51
C LEU A 199 -32.61 37.53 14.25
N ALA A 200 -33.92 37.35 14.34
CA ALA A 200 -34.81 38.26 15.06
C ALA A 200 -34.46 38.38 16.55
N ARG A 201 -34.13 37.26 17.22
CA ARG A 201 -33.71 37.25 18.63
C ARG A 201 -32.39 37.99 18.84
N LYS A 202 -31.43 37.84 17.92
CA LYS A 202 -30.14 38.55 17.95
C LYS A 202 -30.35 40.07 17.76
N ALA A 203 -31.14 40.47 16.77
CA ALA A 203 -31.47 41.86 16.49
C ALA A 203 -32.15 42.55 17.69
N ARG A 204 -33.12 41.87 18.34
CA ARG A 204 -33.76 42.39 19.55
C ARG A 204 -32.77 42.60 20.71
N ARG A 205 -31.85 41.66 20.91
CA ARG A 205 -30.83 41.76 21.97
C ARG A 205 -29.86 42.91 21.69
N GLU A 206 -29.46 43.08 20.43
CA GLU A 206 -28.59 44.18 20.01
C GLU A 206 -29.28 45.54 20.18
N SER A 207 -30.56 45.65 19.77
CA SER A 207 -31.35 46.87 19.96
C SER A 207 -31.45 47.26 21.44
N LYS A 208 -31.74 46.31 22.34
CA LYS A 208 -31.74 46.56 23.79
C LYS A 208 -30.40 47.06 24.31
N LYS A 209 -29.29 46.49 23.83
CA LYS A 209 -27.94 46.95 24.21
C LYS A 209 -27.67 48.37 23.72
N ARG A 210 -28.05 48.72 22.49
CA ARG A 210 -27.90 50.09 21.96
C ARG A 210 -28.71 51.10 22.77
N VAL A 211 -29.95 50.76 23.11
CA VAL A 211 -30.79 51.63 23.96
C VAL A 211 -30.20 51.81 25.35
N ALA A 212 -29.71 50.73 25.97
CA ALA A 212 -29.04 50.82 27.28
C ALA A 212 -27.75 51.67 27.21
N MET A 213 -26.97 51.52 26.15
CA MET A 213 -25.75 52.31 25.92
C MET A 213 -26.07 53.79 25.70
N LEU A 214 -27.09 54.11 24.90
CA LEU A 214 -27.57 55.48 24.71
C LEU A 214 -28.06 56.11 26.01
N ARG A 215 -28.75 55.33 26.87
CA ARG A 215 -29.16 55.81 28.19
C ARG A 215 -27.95 56.14 29.07
N TYR A 216 -26.94 55.27 29.10
CA TYR A 216 -25.70 55.49 29.85
C TYR A 216 -24.91 56.72 29.38
N MET A 217 -24.95 57.05 28.08
CA MET A 217 -24.24 58.22 27.55
C MET A 217 -24.95 59.56 27.80
N ASN A 218 -26.23 59.53 28.19
CA ASN A 218 -27.06 60.72 28.37
C ASN A 218 -27.29 61.08 29.86
N GLU A 219 -26.74 60.30 30.79
CA GLU A 219 -26.65 60.56 32.24
C GLU A 219 -25.24 61.07 32.58
#